data_AF-A0A836SLI5-F1
#
_entry.id   AF-A0A836SLI5-F1
#
_cell.length_a   1.000
_cell.length_b   1.000
_cell.length_c   1.000
_cell.angle_alpha   90.00
_cell.angle_beta   90.00
_cell.angle_gamma   90.00
#
_symmetry.space_group_name_H-M   'P 1'
#
loop_
_entity.id
_entity.type
_entity.pdbx_description
1 polymer ?
#
loop_
_entity_poly.entity_id
_entity_poly.type
_entity_poly.pdbx_seq_one_letter_code
_entity_poly.pdbx_strand_id
1 'polypeptide(L)'
;MWVLVLWAASYGVTREAILDTARVYAELEWTCYNTFTSASRGNFYAGRKYVGEAYKFGGDDHWSTFLYKVEVLKLKPREQAGIDCSAFVSRCWQVERHVTATLPNISHLITQLQLKPGDILNKPNSHVVLVESAPRAGPVVVFESVGGSIARVVHRATSWSRYQWYKPYTLFNVGLKPERVSISDSAGVVRVKAYIWNDGGKPMTCELALYVDEVSEESRADQVPVTVQPRRWSDEIVLGWPDASPGEHTLILRLEDLSQDESDTTDNEVRVPVSIAYVAEGPGLPEGCSLPPPYPNPFNSSVVLRFRIPKPSHVHLEVLDSEGRSVRTVARGVFPAGEHGFLWDGRDEGGRKVASGVYFCRLRVRGEGSLVRRMALVR
;
A
#
# COMPACT_ATOMS: atom_id res chain seq x y z
N MET A 1 11.75 -24.56 -21.03
CA MET A 1 11.13 -24.42 -19.70
C MET A 1 10.84 -22.94 -19.52
N TRP A 2 9.59 -22.55 -19.29
CA TRP A 2 9.21 -21.14 -19.20
C TRP A 2 9.10 -20.72 -17.74
N VAL A 3 9.51 -19.49 -17.46
CA VAL A 3 9.35 -18.84 -16.17
C VAL A 3 8.04 -18.07 -16.20
N LEU A 4 7.13 -18.36 -15.27
CA LEU A 4 5.87 -17.65 -15.12
C LEU A 4 5.87 -16.84 -13.82
N VAL A 5 5.54 -15.55 -13.92
CA VAL A 5 5.34 -14.67 -12.76
C VAL A 5 3.87 -14.73 -12.34
N LEU A 6 3.60 -15.36 -11.20
CA LEU A 6 2.24 -15.60 -10.73
C LEU A 6 1.67 -14.46 -9.88
N TRP A 7 2.55 -13.61 -9.34
CA TRP A 7 2.18 -12.47 -8.52
C TRP A 7 3.24 -11.38 -8.65
N ALA A 8 2.81 -10.13 -8.75
CA ALA A 8 3.66 -8.94 -8.71
C ALA A 8 2.85 -7.81 -8.08
N ALA A 9 3.32 -7.25 -6.97
CA ALA A 9 2.70 -6.08 -6.34
C ALA A 9 3.80 -5.10 -5.95
N SER A 10 3.84 -3.93 -6.57
CA SER A 10 4.82 -2.90 -6.23
C SER A 10 4.44 -2.19 -4.92
N TYR A 11 5.40 -1.95 -4.03
CA TYR A 11 5.21 -1.19 -2.80
C TYR A 11 5.97 0.15 -2.80
N GLY A 12 5.28 1.20 -2.34
CA GLY A 12 5.77 2.57 -2.10
C GLY A 12 4.58 3.49 -1.72
N VAL A 13 4.78 4.56 -0.94
CA VAL A 13 3.67 5.38 -0.45
C VAL A 13 3.19 6.35 -1.54
N THR A 14 1.96 6.14 -2.04
CA THR A 14 1.37 7.02 -3.05
C THR A 14 0.69 8.23 -2.40
N ARG A 15 0.51 9.33 -3.14
CA ARG A 15 -0.26 10.49 -2.64
C ARG A 15 -1.70 10.12 -2.29
N GLU A 16 -2.32 9.25 -3.07
CA GLU A 16 -3.66 8.71 -2.78
C GLU A 16 -3.64 7.93 -1.46
N ALA A 17 -2.67 7.04 -1.25
CA ALA A 17 -2.55 6.26 -0.01
C ALA A 17 -2.27 7.14 1.23
N ILE A 18 -1.51 8.22 1.07
CA ILE A 18 -1.31 9.25 2.11
C ILE A 18 -2.66 9.86 2.51
N LEU A 19 -3.47 10.27 1.52
CA LEU A 19 -4.78 10.89 1.77
C LEU A 19 -5.80 9.89 2.32
N ASP A 20 -5.82 8.66 1.83
CA ASP A 20 -6.70 7.61 2.36
C ASP A 20 -6.38 7.30 3.82
N THR A 21 -5.11 7.23 4.17
CA THR A 21 -4.68 7.12 5.57
C THR A 21 -5.17 8.32 6.38
N ALA A 22 -4.97 9.54 5.88
CA ALA A 22 -5.43 10.76 6.56
C ALA A 22 -6.95 10.77 6.79
N ARG A 23 -7.75 10.31 5.83
CA ARG A 23 -9.21 10.17 5.94
C ARG A 23 -9.59 9.18 7.03
N VAL A 24 -8.94 8.01 7.10
CA VAL A 24 -9.20 7.01 8.16
C VAL A 24 -9.08 7.65 9.55
N TYR A 25 -8.01 8.40 9.81
CA TYR A 25 -7.82 9.07 11.09
C TYR A 25 -8.83 10.20 11.34
N ALA A 26 -9.22 10.95 10.30
CA ALA A 26 -10.14 12.10 10.43
C ALA A 26 -11.61 11.69 10.56
N GLU A 27 -11.99 10.54 9.98
CA GLU A 27 -13.35 10.01 9.96
C GLU A 27 -13.57 8.92 11.02
N LEU A 28 -12.52 8.56 11.78
CA LEU A 28 -12.58 7.54 12.82
C LEU A 28 -13.68 7.84 13.86
N GLU A 29 -14.74 7.04 13.88
CA GLU A 29 -15.78 7.13 14.91
C GLU A 29 -15.41 6.31 16.15
N TRP A 30 -15.65 6.86 17.33
CA TRP A 30 -15.44 6.15 18.59
C TRP A 30 -16.37 6.67 19.69
N THR A 31 -16.66 5.82 20.69
CA THR A 31 -17.47 6.19 21.86
C THR A 31 -16.57 6.46 23.05
N CYS A 32 -16.72 7.63 23.67
CA CYS A 32 -16.02 7.94 24.90
C CYS A 32 -16.70 7.22 26.08
N TYR A 33 -16.00 6.35 26.80
CA TYR A 33 -16.56 5.63 27.95
C TYR A 33 -16.27 6.29 29.30
N ASN A 34 -15.36 7.26 29.35
CA ASN A 34 -14.96 7.94 30.58
C ASN A 34 -14.83 9.45 30.34
N THR A 35 -15.43 10.28 31.19
CA THR A 35 -15.39 11.74 31.03
C THR A 35 -13.99 12.31 31.29
N PHE A 36 -13.50 13.13 30.35
CA PHE A 36 -12.30 13.94 30.42
C PHE A 36 -12.63 15.40 30.28
N THR A 37 -12.05 16.23 31.13
CA THR A 37 -12.13 17.68 30.96
C THR A 37 -10.73 18.28 31.03
N SER A 38 -10.37 19.07 30.04
CA SER A 38 -9.14 19.83 30.01
C SER A 38 -9.40 21.22 29.45
N ALA A 39 -8.95 22.24 30.18
CA ALA A 39 -9.02 23.62 29.71
C ALA A 39 -8.24 23.84 28.40
N SER A 40 -7.23 23.01 28.09
CA SER A 40 -6.33 23.21 26.95
C SER A 40 -6.34 22.08 25.91
N ARG A 41 -6.83 20.87 26.27
CA ARG A 41 -6.83 19.68 25.40
C ARG A 41 -8.22 19.13 25.09
N GLY A 42 -9.25 19.88 25.45
CA GLY A 42 -10.63 19.60 25.11
C GLY A 42 -11.31 18.63 26.06
N ASN A 43 -12.64 18.55 25.90
CA ASN A 43 -13.50 17.78 26.80
C ASN A 43 -14.16 16.62 26.06
N PHE A 44 -13.98 15.42 26.60
CA PHE A 44 -14.68 14.22 26.17
C PHE A 44 -15.67 13.80 27.26
N TYR A 45 -16.90 13.48 26.90
CA TYR A 45 -17.94 13.13 27.88
C TYR A 45 -18.35 11.68 27.68
N ALA A 46 -18.44 10.94 28.78
CA ALA A 46 -18.85 9.55 28.77
C ALA A 46 -20.22 9.38 28.05
N GLY A 47 -20.34 8.31 27.26
CA GLY A 47 -21.51 7.99 26.47
C GLY A 47 -21.66 8.78 25.16
N ARG A 48 -20.77 9.74 24.87
CA ARG A 48 -20.81 10.49 23.59
C ARG A 48 -19.92 9.86 22.53
N LYS A 49 -20.37 9.97 21.28
CA LYS A 49 -19.57 9.64 20.10
C LYS A 49 -18.76 10.84 19.62
N TYR A 50 -17.57 10.56 19.12
CA TYR A 50 -16.65 11.52 18.54
C TYR A 50 -16.16 11.00 17.18
N VAL A 51 -15.85 11.94 16.29
CA VAL A 51 -15.26 11.68 14.97
C VAL A 51 -13.86 12.26 14.97
N GLY A 52 -12.91 11.52 14.42
CA GLY A 52 -11.50 11.84 14.41
C GLY A 52 -10.76 11.28 15.62
N GLU A 53 -9.58 10.69 15.39
CA GLU A 53 -8.74 10.18 16.49
C GLU A 53 -8.33 11.30 17.46
N ALA A 54 -8.36 11.02 18.77
CA ALA A 54 -8.06 12.00 19.79
C ALA A 54 -6.59 12.45 19.78
N TYR A 55 -6.34 13.75 20.00
CA TYR A 55 -4.98 14.29 20.04
C TYR A 55 -4.26 13.98 21.37
N LYS A 56 -2.98 13.59 21.29
CA LYS A 56 -2.06 13.51 22.45
C LYS A 56 -0.70 14.07 22.12
N PHE A 57 -0.26 15.10 22.84
CA PHE A 57 1.12 15.60 22.72
C PHE A 57 2.13 14.48 22.99
N GLY A 58 3.02 14.18 22.04
CA GLY A 58 3.97 13.08 22.14
C GLY A 58 3.35 11.69 21.90
N GLY A 59 2.08 11.60 21.52
CA GLY A 59 1.39 10.35 21.19
C GLY A 59 1.73 9.84 19.79
N ASP A 60 1.70 8.52 19.64
CA ASP A 60 1.99 7.79 18.39
C ASP A 60 1.19 6.48 18.34
N ASP A 61 -0.02 6.52 18.89
CA ASP A 61 -0.92 5.39 18.73
C ASP A 61 -1.30 5.24 17.26
N HIS A 62 -1.32 3.99 16.80
CA HIS A 62 -2.04 3.65 15.59
C HIS A 62 -3.54 3.66 15.89
N TRP A 63 -4.39 4.02 14.92
CA TRP A 63 -5.84 4.14 15.13
C TRP A 63 -6.47 2.85 15.70
N SER A 64 -5.96 1.68 15.32
CA SER A 64 -6.42 0.39 15.86
C SER A 64 -6.04 0.20 17.34
N THR A 65 -4.83 0.63 17.73
CA THR A 65 -4.38 0.64 19.13
C THR A 65 -5.23 1.60 19.96
N PHE A 66 -5.54 2.78 19.40
CA PHE A 66 -6.44 3.74 20.02
C PHE A 66 -7.85 3.13 20.23
N LEU A 67 -8.45 2.55 19.20
CA LEU A 67 -9.76 1.89 19.32
C LEU A 67 -9.74 0.76 20.35
N TYR A 68 -8.69 -0.07 20.37
CA TYR A 68 -8.54 -1.11 21.38
C TYR A 68 -8.54 -0.53 22.81
N LYS A 69 -7.80 0.55 23.04
CA LYS A 69 -7.77 1.24 24.35
C LYS A 69 -9.12 1.82 24.75
N VAL A 70 -9.86 2.37 23.79
CA VAL A 70 -11.13 3.04 24.02
C VAL A 70 -12.27 2.05 24.17
N GLU A 71 -12.43 1.12 23.24
CA GLU A 71 -13.61 0.26 23.13
C GLU A 71 -13.49 -1.04 23.92
N VAL A 72 -12.29 -1.64 23.95
CA VAL A 72 -12.05 -2.91 24.63
C VAL A 72 -11.61 -2.66 26.07
N LEU A 73 -10.51 -1.93 26.25
CA LEU A 73 -9.93 -1.70 27.57
C LEU A 73 -10.68 -0.65 28.40
N LYS A 74 -11.45 0.23 27.74
CA LYS A 74 -12.21 1.31 28.37
C LYS A 74 -11.35 2.12 29.36
N LEU A 75 -10.10 2.41 28.96
CA LEU A 75 -9.09 3.04 29.82
C LEU A 75 -9.53 4.41 30.33
N LYS A 76 -8.81 5.00 31.29
CA LYS A 76 -9.11 6.38 31.72
C LYS A 76 -8.70 7.36 30.62
N PRO A 77 -9.28 8.57 30.53
CA PRO A 77 -9.07 9.40 29.35
C PRO A 77 -7.65 9.94 29.14
N ARG A 78 -6.85 10.03 30.20
CA ARG A 78 -5.42 10.36 30.06
C ARG A 78 -4.62 9.25 29.37
N GLU A 79 -5.12 8.02 29.43
CA GLU A 79 -4.54 6.82 28.84
C GLU A 79 -5.11 6.52 27.45
N GLN A 80 -6.30 7.06 27.14
CA GLN A 80 -6.98 6.98 25.83
C GLN A 80 -6.39 7.92 24.77
N ALA A 81 -5.54 8.88 25.15
CA ALA A 81 -5.11 9.92 24.22
C ALA A 81 -4.30 9.31 23.06
N GLY A 82 -4.63 9.70 21.81
CA GLY A 82 -4.16 9.06 20.58
C GLY A 82 -2.87 9.66 20.02
N ILE A 83 -2.97 10.31 18.86
CA ILE A 83 -1.83 10.70 18.02
C ILE A 83 -1.56 12.22 18.02
N ASP A 84 -0.29 12.67 18.01
CA ASP A 84 0.03 14.10 17.76
C ASP A 84 0.12 14.46 16.27
N CYS A 85 0.27 15.75 15.97
CA CYS A 85 0.37 16.27 14.60
C CYS A 85 1.53 15.67 13.78
N SER A 86 2.69 15.48 14.38
CA SER A 86 3.86 14.96 13.67
C SER A 86 3.81 13.45 13.50
N ALA A 87 3.36 12.71 14.53
CA ALA A 87 3.11 11.29 14.43
C ALA A 87 2.01 11.00 13.40
N PHE A 88 0.94 11.80 13.37
CA PHE A 88 -0.11 11.69 12.35
C PHE A 88 0.44 11.84 10.93
N VAL A 89 1.27 12.86 10.68
CA VAL A 89 1.94 13.04 9.39
C VAL A 89 2.87 11.87 9.08
N SER A 90 3.71 11.43 10.03
CA SER A 90 4.58 10.26 9.84
C SER A 90 3.80 9.00 9.48
N ARG A 91 2.63 8.77 10.09
CA ARG A 91 1.74 7.64 9.77
C ARG A 91 1.16 7.77 8.37
N CYS A 92 0.68 8.95 7.98
CA CYS A 92 0.17 9.19 6.63
C CYS A 92 1.26 8.95 5.58
N TRP A 93 2.47 9.41 5.84
CA TRP A 93 3.65 9.17 5.01
C TRP A 93 4.24 7.76 5.12
N GLN A 94 3.70 6.90 6.01
CA GLN A 94 4.17 5.54 6.25
C GLN A 94 5.68 5.44 6.55
N VAL A 95 6.22 6.46 7.23
CA VAL A 95 7.61 6.51 7.69
C VAL A 95 7.70 6.24 9.18
N GLU A 96 8.92 6.03 9.68
CA GLU A 96 9.17 6.03 11.12
C GLU A 96 8.73 7.34 11.75
N ARG A 97 8.57 7.33 13.08
CA ARG A 97 8.10 8.51 13.79
C ARG A 97 9.13 9.63 13.70
N HIS A 98 8.71 10.75 13.10
CA HIS A 98 9.43 12.01 13.11
C HIS A 98 8.66 13.06 13.91
N VAL A 99 9.38 14.07 14.38
CA VAL A 99 8.79 15.25 15.04
C VAL A 99 8.78 16.43 14.07
N THR A 100 8.02 17.48 14.38
CA THR A 100 7.97 18.70 13.55
C THR A 100 9.35 19.30 13.25
N ALA A 101 10.33 19.10 14.15
CA ALA A 101 11.72 19.53 13.97
C ALA A 101 12.52 18.67 12.98
N THR A 102 12.21 17.37 12.85
CA THR A 102 12.97 16.42 12.04
C THR A 102 12.29 16.08 10.71
N LEU A 103 11.00 16.39 10.54
CA LEU A 103 10.32 16.24 9.25
C LEU A 103 11.05 16.93 8.08
N PRO A 104 11.66 18.14 8.25
CA PRO A 104 12.48 18.75 7.21
C PRO A 104 13.73 17.94 6.81
N ASN A 105 14.19 17.01 7.65
CA ASN A 105 15.37 16.19 7.34
C ASN A 105 15.05 15.05 6.37
N ILE A 106 13.77 14.74 6.18
CA ILE A 106 13.30 13.66 5.29
C ILE A 106 12.37 14.20 4.21
N SER A 107 12.32 15.52 4.02
CA SER A 107 11.42 16.17 3.07
C SER A 107 12.05 17.43 2.49
N HIS A 108 11.55 17.85 1.33
CA HIS A 108 12.14 18.94 0.56
C HIS A 108 11.34 20.21 0.67
N LEU A 109 12.02 21.32 0.93
CA LEU A 109 11.40 22.63 0.91
C LEU A 109 10.96 22.96 -0.52
N ILE A 110 9.68 23.25 -0.69
CA ILE A 110 9.11 23.67 -1.97
C ILE A 110 8.53 25.09 -1.86
N THR A 111 8.06 25.64 -2.97
CA THR A 111 7.24 26.86 -2.96
C THR A 111 5.77 26.53 -2.77
N GLN A 112 4.99 27.49 -2.29
CA GLN A 112 3.52 27.33 -2.15
C GLN A 112 2.84 26.97 -3.49
N LEU A 113 3.39 27.44 -4.61
CA LEU A 113 2.88 27.15 -5.96
C LEU A 113 3.12 25.69 -6.41
N GLN A 114 4.02 24.97 -5.73
CA GLN A 114 4.36 23.58 -6.01
C GLN A 114 3.61 22.58 -5.12
N LEU A 115 2.85 23.06 -4.12
CA LEU A 115 2.10 22.19 -3.22
C LEU A 115 1.16 21.27 -3.98
N LYS A 116 1.22 20.00 -3.61
CA LYS A 116 0.37 18.91 -4.10
C LYS A 116 -0.33 18.21 -2.93
N PRO A 117 -1.43 17.48 -3.20
CA PRO A 117 -2.06 16.65 -2.19
C PRO A 117 -1.07 15.64 -1.58
N GLY A 118 -1.00 15.55 -0.26
CA GLY A 118 -0.06 14.71 0.49
C GLY A 118 1.25 15.42 0.91
N ASP A 119 1.47 16.66 0.46
CA ASP A 119 2.54 17.52 0.99
C ASP A 119 2.16 18.07 2.37
N ILE A 120 3.12 18.64 3.09
CA ILE A 120 2.89 19.23 4.39
C ILE A 120 3.16 20.73 4.39
N LEU A 121 2.45 21.44 5.26
CA LEU A 121 2.87 22.75 5.75
C LEU A 121 3.45 22.51 7.14
N ASN A 122 4.74 22.79 7.32
CA ASN A 122 5.46 22.57 8.57
C ASN A 122 5.89 23.88 9.20
N LYS A 123 5.62 24.02 10.50
CA LYS A 123 6.22 25.03 11.38
C LYS A 123 7.10 24.29 12.39
N PRO A 124 8.41 24.18 12.14
CA PRO A 124 9.32 23.40 12.99
C PRO A 124 9.20 23.74 14.47
N ASN A 125 9.29 22.73 15.33
CA ASN A 125 9.11 22.81 16.79
C ASN A 125 7.73 23.28 17.26
N SER A 126 6.74 23.40 16.36
CA SER A 126 5.42 23.95 16.70
C SER A 126 4.27 23.08 16.21
N HIS A 127 4.14 22.88 14.89
CA HIS A 127 2.96 22.22 14.32
C HIS A 127 3.24 21.80 12.87
N VAL A 128 2.63 20.70 12.42
CA VAL A 128 2.59 20.30 11.01
C VAL A 128 1.18 19.90 10.58
N VAL A 129 0.79 20.24 9.34
CA VAL A 129 -0.48 19.84 8.73
C VAL A 129 -0.26 19.18 7.38
N LEU A 130 -1.15 18.27 7.00
CA LEU A 130 -1.11 17.56 5.72
C LEU A 130 -2.09 18.22 4.74
N VAL A 131 -1.61 18.56 3.54
CA VAL A 131 -2.37 19.27 2.52
C VAL A 131 -3.17 18.29 1.67
N GLU A 132 -4.48 18.53 1.53
CA GLU A 132 -5.32 17.84 0.53
C GLU A 132 -5.45 18.69 -0.74
N SER A 133 -5.71 19.99 -0.61
CA SER A 133 -5.75 20.90 -1.76
C SER A 133 -5.35 22.32 -1.37
N ALA A 134 -4.61 22.98 -2.26
CA ALA A 134 -4.01 24.30 -2.02
C ALA A 134 -4.12 25.20 -3.27
N PRO A 135 -5.33 25.59 -3.71
CA PRO A 135 -5.50 26.44 -4.88
C PRO A 135 -4.84 27.82 -4.69
N ARG A 136 -4.41 28.43 -5.80
CA ARG A 136 -3.81 29.79 -5.80
C ARG A 136 -4.74 30.84 -5.21
N ALA A 137 -6.03 30.71 -5.50
CA ALA A 137 -7.09 31.55 -4.96
C ALA A 137 -8.15 30.64 -4.34
N GLY A 138 -8.48 30.87 -3.07
CA GLY A 138 -9.44 30.07 -2.32
C GLY A 138 -8.87 29.49 -1.02
N PRO A 139 -9.67 28.68 -0.32
CA PRO A 139 -9.24 28.04 0.91
C PRO A 139 -8.22 26.93 0.63
N VAL A 140 -7.31 26.74 1.57
CA VAL A 140 -6.49 25.54 1.64
C VAL A 140 -7.25 24.49 2.47
N VAL A 141 -7.30 23.27 1.94
CA VAL A 141 -7.93 22.12 2.59
C VAL A 141 -6.85 21.20 3.14
N VAL A 142 -6.94 20.88 4.42
CA VAL A 142 -5.92 20.11 5.14
C VAL A 142 -6.54 19.05 6.04
N PHE A 143 -5.73 18.04 6.35
CA PHE A 143 -5.87 17.21 7.53
C PHE A 143 -4.93 17.72 8.62
N GLU A 144 -5.44 17.89 9.84
CA GLU A 144 -4.69 18.46 10.96
C GLU A 144 -5.05 17.73 12.25
N SER A 145 -4.04 17.27 13.00
CA SER A 145 -4.24 16.83 14.38
C SER A 145 -4.09 18.02 15.31
N VAL A 146 -5.22 18.56 15.77
CA VAL A 146 -5.27 19.86 16.47
C VAL A 146 -5.23 19.65 17.99
N GLY A 147 -4.29 20.31 18.67
CA GLY A 147 -4.40 20.52 20.12
C GLY A 147 -5.38 21.66 20.44
N GLY A 148 -6.36 21.46 21.33
CA GLY A 148 -7.30 22.52 21.71
C GLY A 148 -8.59 22.02 22.37
N SER A 149 -9.63 22.86 22.44
CA SER A 149 -10.91 22.57 23.13
C SER A 149 -11.71 21.39 22.57
N ILE A 150 -11.37 20.93 21.35
CA ILE A 150 -11.93 19.72 20.73
C ILE A 150 -10.78 19.00 20.00
N ALA A 151 -9.83 18.46 20.76
CA ALA A 151 -8.56 17.99 20.23
C ALA A 151 -8.70 16.61 19.54
N ARG A 152 -8.59 16.61 18.20
CA ARG A 152 -8.73 15.42 17.34
C ARG A 152 -8.05 15.66 16.00
N VAL A 153 -7.87 14.60 15.22
CA VAL A 153 -7.63 14.71 13.79
C VAL A 153 -8.89 15.25 13.11
N VAL A 154 -8.74 16.29 12.29
CA VAL A 154 -9.84 16.91 11.56
C VAL A 154 -9.49 17.14 10.10
N HIS A 155 -10.51 17.09 9.25
CA HIS A 155 -10.47 17.56 7.87
C HIS A 155 -11.10 18.96 7.81
N ARG A 156 -10.39 19.96 7.27
CA ARG A 156 -10.90 21.35 7.25
C ARG A 156 -10.42 22.17 6.08
N ALA A 157 -11.29 23.05 5.61
CA ALA A 157 -10.96 24.18 4.74
C ALA A 157 -10.71 25.45 5.57
N THR A 158 -9.65 26.20 5.25
CA THR A 158 -9.29 27.44 5.98
C THR A 158 -8.53 28.43 5.08
N SER A 159 -8.37 29.67 5.55
CA SER A 159 -7.58 30.70 4.87
C SER A 159 -6.07 30.47 5.01
N TRP A 160 -5.32 30.86 3.98
CA TRP A 160 -3.86 30.89 3.95
C TRP A 160 -3.24 31.70 5.10
N SER A 161 -3.94 32.71 5.64
CA SER A 161 -3.43 33.50 6.77
C SER A 161 -3.14 32.67 8.02
N ARG A 162 -3.82 31.52 8.20
CA ARG A 162 -3.54 30.56 9.29
C ARG A 162 -2.14 29.94 9.17
N TYR A 163 -1.64 29.81 7.95
CA TYR A 163 -0.39 29.11 7.64
C TYR A 163 0.72 30.04 7.14
N GLN A 164 0.59 31.36 7.31
CA GLN A 164 1.57 32.36 6.85
C GLN A 164 3.00 32.16 7.39
N TRP A 165 3.15 31.43 8.51
CA TRP A 165 4.44 31.11 9.15
C TRP A 165 4.90 29.66 8.93
N TYR A 166 4.18 28.90 8.12
CA TYR A 166 4.51 27.52 7.80
C TYR A 166 5.30 27.48 6.49
N LYS A 167 6.24 26.55 6.40
CA LYS A 167 7.01 26.29 5.20
C LYS A 167 6.46 25.02 4.54
N PRO A 168 6.20 25.02 3.23
CA PRO A 168 5.70 23.84 2.54
C PRO A 168 6.84 22.87 2.25
N TYR A 169 6.63 21.60 2.58
CA TYR A 169 7.55 20.51 2.30
C TYR A 169 6.85 19.39 1.56
N THR A 170 7.55 18.78 0.62
CA THR A 170 7.13 17.57 -0.09
C THR A 170 8.00 16.41 0.35
N LEU A 171 7.38 15.24 0.56
CA LEU A 171 8.12 13.98 0.69
C LEU A 171 8.77 13.55 -0.65
N PHE A 172 8.35 14.16 -1.76
CA PHE A 172 8.63 13.72 -3.13
C PHE A 172 9.40 14.79 -3.94
N ASN A 173 10.57 14.45 -4.51
CA ASN A 173 11.30 15.34 -5.43
C ASN A 173 11.70 14.66 -6.76
N VAL A 174 12.25 13.45 -6.71
CA VAL A 174 12.36 12.53 -7.85
C VAL A 174 12.05 11.13 -7.33
N GLY A 175 11.35 10.31 -8.11
CA GLY A 175 10.89 9.02 -7.58
C GLY A 175 10.41 8.01 -8.60
N LEU A 176 10.62 6.74 -8.27
CA LEU A 176 9.91 5.63 -8.88
C LEU A 176 8.47 5.61 -8.35
N LYS A 177 7.51 5.41 -9.26
CA LYS A 177 6.09 5.33 -8.88
C LYS A 177 5.59 3.88 -8.98
N PRO A 178 5.24 3.23 -7.85
CA PRO A 178 4.81 1.83 -7.81
C PRO A 178 3.70 1.51 -8.82
N GLU A 179 2.70 2.38 -8.94
CA GLU A 179 1.57 2.23 -9.87
C GLU A 179 1.96 2.20 -11.36
N ARG A 180 3.22 2.54 -11.67
CA ARG A 180 3.82 2.52 -13.01
C ARG A 180 4.89 1.43 -13.14
N VAL A 181 4.98 0.51 -12.20
CA VAL A 181 5.83 -0.68 -12.30
C VAL A 181 5.00 -1.87 -12.72
N SER A 182 5.44 -2.58 -13.77
CA SER A 182 4.80 -3.82 -14.21
C SER A 182 5.84 -4.88 -14.50
N ILE A 183 5.46 -6.13 -14.26
CA ILE A 183 6.34 -7.28 -14.47
C ILE A 183 5.71 -8.18 -15.53
N SER A 184 6.53 -8.64 -16.46
CA SER A 184 6.14 -9.58 -17.49
C SER A 184 7.22 -10.63 -17.68
N ASP A 185 6.84 -11.85 -18.02
CA ASP A 185 7.78 -12.81 -18.60
C ASP A 185 7.88 -12.65 -20.11
N SER A 186 9.09 -12.87 -20.65
CA SER A 186 9.29 -13.02 -22.09
C SER A 186 10.52 -13.90 -22.32
N ALA A 187 10.37 -15.00 -23.06
CA ALA A 187 11.48 -15.89 -23.42
C ALA A 187 12.34 -16.37 -22.23
N GLY A 188 11.71 -16.68 -21.09
CA GLY A 188 12.42 -17.12 -19.88
C GLY A 188 13.07 -16.00 -19.06
N VAL A 189 12.91 -14.74 -19.47
CA VAL A 189 13.42 -13.55 -18.77
C VAL A 189 12.28 -12.86 -18.04
N VAL A 190 12.45 -12.56 -16.76
CA VAL A 190 11.55 -11.68 -16.02
C VAL A 190 11.92 -10.23 -16.35
N ARG A 191 10.99 -9.47 -16.92
CA ARG A 191 11.19 -8.05 -17.25
C ARG A 191 10.40 -7.16 -16.30
N VAL A 192 11.05 -6.10 -15.84
CA VAL A 192 10.43 -5.06 -15.03
C VAL A 192 10.38 -3.78 -15.85
N LYS A 193 9.18 -3.29 -16.10
CA LYS A 193 8.95 -1.99 -16.73
C LYS A 193 8.72 -0.95 -15.65
N ALA A 194 9.40 0.18 -15.74
CA ALA A 194 9.28 1.26 -14.77
C ALA A 194 9.34 2.64 -15.46
N TYR A 195 8.85 3.64 -14.74
CA TYR A 195 8.92 5.04 -15.12
C TYR A 195 9.36 5.88 -13.93
N ILE A 196 10.12 6.92 -14.20
CA ILE A 196 10.65 7.85 -13.20
C ILE A 196 9.98 9.20 -13.39
N TRP A 197 9.62 9.84 -12.28
CA TRP A 197 9.08 11.19 -12.29
C TRP A 197 10.01 12.18 -11.59
N ASN A 198 10.29 13.31 -12.23
CA ASN A 198 11.10 14.39 -11.69
C ASN A 198 10.23 15.64 -11.42
N ASP A 199 10.04 15.99 -10.15
CA ASP A 199 9.31 17.19 -9.70
C ASP A 199 10.18 18.45 -9.62
N GLY A 200 11.49 18.30 -9.80
CA GLY A 200 12.49 19.36 -9.79
C GLY A 200 12.40 20.32 -10.97
N GLY A 201 13.08 21.47 -10.84
CA GLY A 201 13.11 22.53 -11.85
C GLY A 201 14.17 22.34 -12.95
N LYS A 202 15.01 21.30 -12.86
CA LYS A 202 16.10 21.01 -13.80
C LYS A 202 16.05 19.54 -14.25
N PRO A 203 16.59 19.21 -15.43
CA PRO A 203 16.83 17.83 -15.83
C PRO A 203 17.78 17.14 -14.87
N MET A 204 17.60 15.83 -14.70
CA MET A 204 18.43 14.99 -13.82
C MET A 204 18.88 13.74 -14.58
N THR A 205 20.11 13.31 -14.35
CA THR A 205 20.63 12.02 -14.84
C THR A 205 20.89 11.12 -13.63
N CYS A 206 20.52 9.85 -13.74
CA CYS A 206 20.69 8.82 -12.73
C CYS A 206 20.79 7.44 -13.36
N GLU A 207 21.17 6.44 -12.59
CA GLU A 207 21.06 5.03 -12.98
C GLU A 207 19.80 4.43 -12.36
N LEU A 208 19.04 3.63 -13.11
CA LEU A 208 18.00 2.78 -12.53
C LEU A 208 18.54 1.34 -12.52
N ALA A 209 18.70 0.77 -11.33
CA ALA A 209 19.17 -0.58 -11.10
C ALA A 209 18.04 -1.52 -10.65
N LEU A 210 18.16 -2.80 -11.00
CA LEU A 210 17.30 -3.90 -10.57
C LEU A 210 18.13 -4.86 -9.71
N TYR A 211 17.68 -5.13 -8.50
CA TYR A 211 18.25 -6.13 -7.59
C TYR A 211 17.25 -7.23 -7.24
N VAL A 212 17.76 -8.37 -6.77
CA VAL A 212 16.98 -9.54 -6.35
C VAL A 212 17.23 -9.84 -4.88
N ASP A 213 16.16 -9.88 -4.09
CA ASP A 213 16.08 -10.20 -2.65
C ASP A 213 16.77 -9.22 -1.68
N GLU A 214 17.92 -8.68 -2.05
CA GLU A 214 18.67 -7.68 -1.28
C GLU A 214 19.31 -6.63 -2.19
N VAL A 215 19.95 -5.61 -1.61
CA VAL A 215 20.71 -4.61 -2.38
C VAL A 215 22.19 -4.79 -2.12
N SER A 216 22.85 -5.52 -3.03
CA SER A 216 24.27 -5.83 -3.03
C SER A 216 24.79 -5.92 -4.47
N GLU A 217 26.10 -5.80 -4.69
CA GLU A 217 26.67 -5.95 -6.04
C GLU A 217 26.36 -7.33 -6.62
N GLU A 218 26.34 -8.37 -5.77
CA GLU A 218 26.08 -9.76 -6.17
C GLU A 218 24.62 -10.02 -6.57
N SER A 219 23.68 -9.24 -6.02
CA SER A 219 22.24 -9.39 -6.30
C SER A 219 21.73 -8.50 -7.43
N ARG A 220 22.60 -7.66 -8.03
CA ARG A 220 22.23 -6.77 -9.14
C ARG A 220 21.99 -7.57 -10.42
N ALA A 221 20.76 -7.55 -10.90
CA ALA A 221 20.35 -8.24 -12.13
C ALA A 221 20.56 -7.39 -13.38
N ASP A 222 20.32 -6.08 -13.31
CA ASP A 222 20.41 -5.16 -14.46
C ASP A 222 20.55 -3.70 -14.00
N GLN A 223 21.01 -2.81 -14.88
CA GLN A 223 21.05 -1.37 -14.65
C GLN A 223 21.04 -0.57 -15.95
N VAL A 224 20.36 0.58 -15.95
CA VAL A 224 20.21 1.43 -17.14
C VAL A 224 20.37 2.93 -16.78
N PRO A 225 21.18 3.70 -17.53
CA PRO A 225 21.27 5.14 -17.39
C PRO A 225 19.98 5.81 -17.86
N VAL A 226 19.47 6.77 -17.09
CA VAL A 226 18.25 7.51 -17.42
C VAL A 226 18.45 9.00 -17.21
N THR A 227 17.99 9.80 -18.18
CA THR A 227 17.86 11.24 -18.02
C THR A 227 16.38 11.62 -17.98
N VAL A 228 15.94 12.26 -16.89
CA VAL A 228 14.55 12.63 -16.64
C VAL A 228 14.39 14.14 -16.69
N GLN A 229 13.53 14.60 -17.60
CA GLN A 229 13.21 16.01 -17.77
C GLN A 229 12.30 16.52 -16.64
N PRO A 230 12.43 17.79 -16.24
CA PRO A 230 11.63 18.36 -15.15
C PRO A 230 10.15 18.35 -15.51
N ARG A 231 9.30 17.94 -14.57
CA ARG A 231 7.84 17.85 -14.71
C ARG A 231 7.39 16.98 -15.88
N ARG A 232 8.19 15.98 -16.23
CA ARG A 232 7.88 14.97 -17.24
C ARG A 232 8.22 13.58 -16.71
N TRP A 233 7.47 12.60 -17.21
CA TRP A 233 7.84 11.20 -17.05
C TRP A 233 9.05 10.89 -17.93
N SER A 234 9.88 9.96 -17.48
CA SER A 234 10.81 9.26 -18.36
C SER A 234 10.05 8.51 -19.46
N ASP A 235 10.78 8.10 -20.50
CA ASP A 235 10.31 7.03 -21.38
C ASP A 235 10.20 5.70 -20.60
N GLU A 236 9.58 4.68 -21.21
CA GLU A 236 9.50 3.34 -20.62
C GLU A 236 10.91 2.77 -20.48
N ILE A 237 11.30 2.44 -19.25
CA ILE A 237 12.57 1.78 -18.96
C ILE A 237 12.28 0.31 -18.67
N VAL A 238 13.05 -0.58 -19.29
CA VAL A 238 12.89 -2.03 -19.16
C VAL A 238 14.18 -2.62 -18.62
N LEU A 239 14.08 -3.29 -17.47
CA LEU A 239 15.17 -4.06 -16.86
C LEU A 239 14.85 -5.55 -16.92
N GLY A 240 15.87 -6.39 -17.05
CA GLY A 240 15.73 -7.83 -17.19
C GLY A 240 16.44 -8.64 -16.11
N TRP A 241 15.79 -9.69 -15.62
CA TRP A 241 16.41 -10.76 -14.85
C TRP A 241 16.36 -12.06 -15.67
N PRO A 242 17.44 -12.39 -16.42
CA PRO A 242 17.43 -13.49 -17.38
C PRO A 242 17.50 -14.89 -16.74
N ASP A 243 18.18 -15.02 -15.60
CA ASP A 243 18.37 -16.30 -14.90
C ASP A 243 17.44 -16.42 -13.67
N ALA A 244 16.16 -16.10 -13.87
CA ALA A 244 15.18 -16.04 -12.81
C ALA A 244 14.94 -17.41 -12.16
N SER A 245 15.30 -17.54 -10.89
CA SER A 245 15.09 -18.76 -10.12
C SER A 245 13.62 -18.90 -9.70
N PRO A 246 13.09 -20.14 -9.62
CA PRO A 246 11.76 -20.38 -9.10
C PRO A 246 11.75 -20.18 -7.58
N GLY A 247 10.66 -19.63 -7.06
CA GLY A 247 10.54 -19.32 -5.64
C GLY A 247 9.86 -17.98 -5.38
N GLU A 248 9.79 -17.61 -4.11
CA GLU A 248 9.41 -16.27 -3.69
C GLU A 248 10.66 -15.38 -3.71
N HIS A 249 10.58 -14.27 -4.43
CA HIS A 249 11.65 -13.29 -4.52
C HIS A 249 11.10 -11.89 -4.27
N THR A 250 11.98 -10.95 -3.92
CA THR A 250 11.68 -9.52 -3.92
C THR A 250 12.54 -8.82 -4.96
N LEU A 251 11.92 -8.36 -6.05
CA LEU A 251 12.62 -7.49 -7.00
C LEU A 251 12.69 -6.08 -6.41
N ILE A 252 13.88 -5.46 -6.45
CA ILE A 252 14.10 -4.13 -5.89
C ILE A 252 14.60 -3.24 -7.02
N LEU A 253 13.76 -2.31 -7.47
CA LEU A 253 14.17 -1.24 -8.37
C LEU A 253 14.75 -0.10 -7.55
N ARG A 254 15.94 0.40 -7.89
CA ARG A 254 16.60 1.49 -7.16
C ARG A 254 17.22 2.54 -8.10
N LEU A 255 17.00 3.82 -7.82
CA LEU A 255 17.71 4.93 -8.46
C LEU A 255 19.05 5.20 -7.76
N GLU A 256 20.13 5.24 -8.55
CA GLU A 256 21.52 5.40 -8.11
C GLU A 256 22.21 6.59 -8.78
N ASP A 257 23.35 6.99 -8.21
CA ASP A 257 24.20 8.10 -8.63
C ASP A 257 23.43 9.40 -8.98
N LEU A 258 22.64 9.89 -8.03
CA LEU A 258 21.89 11.15 -8.13
C LEU A 258 22.77 12.41 -8.04
N SER A 259 24.08 12.29 -8.23
CA SER A 259 25.04 13.32 -7.81
C SER A 259 25.22 14.43 -8.84
N GLN A 260 24.45 15.53 -8.69
CA GLN A 260 24.89 16.94 -8.87
C GLN A 260 23.99 17.98 -8.18
N ASP A 261 22.84 17.63 -7.62
CA ASP A 261 22.04 18.53 -6.78
C ASP A 261 21.49 17.70 -5.60
N GLU A 262 22.14 17.78 -4.42
CA GLU A 262 21.75 17.08 -3.18
C GLU A 262 20.29 17.38 -2.80
N SER A 263 19.37 16.58 -3.32
CA SER A 263 17.96 16.59 -2.95
C SER A 263 17.44 15.17 -2.87
N ASP A 264 17.70 14.62 -1.69
CA ASP A 264 17.30 13.36 -1.03
C ASP A 264 16.12 12.54 -1.60
N THR A 265 16.13 11.26 -1.24
CA THR A 265 16.14 10.04 -2.06
C THR A 265 15.05 9.04 -1.66
N THR A 266 13.98 9.53 -1.02
CA THR A 266 12.97 8.71 -0.33
C THR A 266 12.08 7.86 -1.24
N ASP A 267 12.00 8.17 -2.54
CA ASP A 267 11.26 7.41 -3.57
C ASP A 267 12.19 6.70 -4.58
N ASN A 268 13.48 6.56 -4.25
CA ASN A 268 14.41 5.94 -5.16
C ASN A 268 14.18 4.44 -5.30
N GLU A 269 13.41 3.82 -4.41
CA GLU A 269 13.34 2.38 -4.32
C GLU A 269 11.89 1.87 -4.35
N VAL A 270 11.61 0.90 -5.22
CA VAL A 270 10.33 0.18 -5.26
C VAL A 270 10.62 -1.30 -5.11
N ARG A 271 10.00 -1.93 -4.12
CA ARG A 271 10.05 -3.38 -3.91
C ARG A 271 8.83 -4.02 -4.54
N VAL A 272 9.06 -5.07 -5.31
CA VAL A 272 8.02 -5.86 -5.97
C VAL A 272 8.25 -7.32 -5.61
N PRO A 273 7.59 -7.88 -4.58
CA PRO A 273 7.59 -9.31 -4.42
C PRO A 273 7.01 -10.01 -5.63
N VAL A 274 7.63 -11.13 -5.99
CA VAL A 274 7.23 -11.98 -7.08
C VAL A 274 7.29 -13.44 -6.68
N SER A 275 6.26 -14.18 -7.10
CA SER A 275 6.25 -15.63 -6.98
C SER A 275 6.52 -16.23 -8.36
N ILE A 276 7.65 -16.91 -8.50
CA ILE A 276 8.13 -17.43 -9.76
C ILE A 276 7.98 -18.95 -9.78
N ALA A 277 7.35 -19.47 -10.84
CA ALA A 277 7.21 -20.90 -11.07
C ALA A 277 7.75 -21.29 -12.44
N TYR A 278 8.44 -22.44 -12.49
CA TYR A 278 8.71 -23.10 -13.75
C TYR A 278 7.46 -23.82 -14.24
N VAL A 279 7.05 -23.48 -15.47
CA VAL A 279 5.99 -24.20 -16.15
C VAL A 279 6.65 -25.11 -17.17
N ALA A 280 6.48 -26.42 -16.97
CA ALA A 280 6.75 -27.40 -18.02
C ALA A 280 5.83 -27.09 -19.20
N GLU A 281 6.36 -27.11 -20.43
CA GLU A 281 5.54 -26.83 -21.62
C GLU A 281 4.32 -27.75 -21.65
N GLY A 282 3.16 -27.14 -21.47
CA GLY A 282 1.83 -27.72 -21.65
C GLY A 282 0.95 -26.67 -22.31
N PRO A 283 -0.04 -27.07 -23.12
CA PRO A 283 -0.91 -26.12 -23.81
C PRO A 283 -1.60 -25.21 -22.78
N GLY A 284 -1.54 -23.90 -22.98
CA GLY A 284 -2.31 -22.95 -22.17
C GLY A 284 -3.80 -23.32 -22.12
N LEU A 285 -4.51 -22.87 -21.09
CA LEU A 285 -5.96 -23.09 -21.02
C LEU A 285 -6.66 -22.49 -22.26
N PRO A 286 -7.74 -23.11 -22.77
CA PRO A 286 -8.47 -22.61 -23.92
C PRO A 286 -9.02 -21.21 -23.66
N GLU A 287 -9.11 -20.42 -24.72
CA GLU A 287 -9.83 -19.16 -24.72
C GLU A 287 -11.25 -19.34 -24.15
N GLY A 288 -11.64 -18.46 -23.23
CA GLY A 288 -12.95 -18.51 -22.56
C GLY A 288 -12.98 -19.26 -21.22
N CYS A 289 -11.89 -19.90 -20.80
CA CYS A 289 -11.73 -20.39 -19.43
C CYS A 289 -11.39 -19.23 -18.48
N SER A 290 -12.06 -19.12 -17.34
CA SER A 290 -11.76 -18.06 -16.36
C SER A 290 -11.97 -18.49 -14.91
N LEU A 291 -11.23 -17.86 -14.01
CA LEU A 291 -11.35 -17.96 -12.55
C LEU A 291 -11.41 -16.53 -12.01
N PRO A 292 -12.61 -15.91 -11.94
CA PRO A 292 -12.77 -14.56 -11.40
C PRO A 292 -12.29 -14.44 -9.93
N PRO A 293 -12.03 -13.22 -9.43
CA PRO A 293 -11.67 -13.01 -8.04
C PRO A 293 -12.69 -13.62 -7.08
N PRO A 294 -12.23 -14.34 -6.04
CA PRO A 294 -13.09 -14.82 -4.95
C PRO A 294 -13.79 -13.64 -4.26
N TYR A 295 -15.07 -13.81 -3.89
CA TYR A 295 -15.84 -12.75 -3.25
C TYR A 295 -16.70 -13.27 -2.09
N PRO A 296 -16.70 -12.61 -0.91
CA PRO A 296 -15.85 -11.46 -0.56
C PRO A 296 -14.37 -11.84 -0.39
N ASN A 297 -13.45 -10.89 -0.55
CA ASN A 297 -12.03 -11.07 -0.27
C ASN A 297 -11.41 -9.71 0.14
N PRO A 298 -10.93 -9.53 1.38
CA PRO A 298 -10.86 -10.51 2.47
C PRO A 298 -12.23 -11.04 2.94
N PHE A 299 -12.26 -12.23 3.54
CA PHE A 299 -13.48 -12.85 4.07
C PHE A 299 -13.27 -13.33 5.52
N ASN A 300 -14.35 -13.40 6.30
CA ASN A 300 -14.31 -13.75 7.72
C ASN A 300 -14.79 -15.17 8.07
N SER A 301 -15.53 -15.80 7.17
CA SER A 301 -16.19 -17.08 7.43
C SER A 301 -16.28 -17.94 6.19
N SER A 302 -16.76 -17.35 5.08
CA SER A 302 -16.87 -18.04 3.80
C SER A 302 -16.58 -17.14 2.62
N VAL A 303 -16.19 -17.75 1.50
CA VAL A 303 -15.92 -17.08 0.23
C VAL A 303 -16.52 -17.86 -0.93
N VAL A 304 -17.04 -17.14 -1.93
CA VAL A 304 -17.56 -17.74 -3.17
C VAL A 304 -16.45 -17.85 -4.20
N LEU A 305 -16.25 -19.06 -4.71
CA LEU A 305 -15.29 -19.40 -5.78
C LEU A 305 -16.08 -19.68 -7.05
N ARG A 306 -15.79 -18.94 -8.13
CA ARG A 306 -16.46 -19.14 -9.42
C ARG A 306 -15.45 -19.47 -10.50
N PHE A 307 -15.84 -20.30 -11.44
CA PHE A 307 -15.08 -20.48 -12.67
C PHE A 307 -16.01 -20.61 -13.88
N ARG A 308 -15.46 -20.32 -15.06
CA ARG A 308 -16.12 -20.54 -16.35
C ARG A 308 -15.29 -21.50 -17.18
N ILE A 309 -15.95 -22.46 -17.83
CA ILE A 309 -15.34 -23.33 -18.84
C ILE A 309 -16.11 -23.24 -20.17
N PRO A 310 -15.42 -23.18 -21.33
CA PRO A 310 -16.08 -22.97 -22.62
C PRO A 310 -16.70 -24.24 -23.22
N LYS A 311 -16.32 -25.42 -22.72
CA LYS A 311 -16.79 -26.74 -23.15
C LYS A 311 -16.85 -27.68 -21.94
N PRO A 312 -17.55 -28.82 -22.03
CA PRO A 312 -17.55 -29.82 -20.97
C PRO A 312 -16.13 -30.32 -20.68
N SER A 313 -15.69 -30.22 -19.42
CA SER A 313 -14.30 -30.49 -19.05
C SER A 313 -14.19 -31.17 -17.68
N HIS A 314 -13.13 -31.97 -17.51
CA HIS A 314 -12.77 -32.52 -16.20
C HIS A 314 -11.99 -31.48 -15.39
N VAL A 315 -12.63 -30.94 -14.36
CA VAL A 315 -12.14 -29.85 -13.52
C VAL A 315 -11.70 -30.38 -12.15
N HIS A 316 -10.66 -29.76 -11.61
CA HIS A 316 -10.28 -29.87 -10.20
C HIS A 316 -10.10 -28.46 -9.62
N LEU A 317 -11.00 -28.07 -8.71
CA LEU A 317 -10.98 -26.83 -7.95
C LEU A 317 -10.56 -27.13 -6.51
N GLU A 318 -9.45 -26.58 -6.08
CA GLU A 318 -8.88 -26.82 -4.74
C GLU A 318 -8.44 -25.54 -4.06
N VAL A 319 -8.43 -25.56 -2.74
CA VAL A 319 -7.85 -24.53 -1.88
C VAL A 319 -6.51 -25.02 -1.36
N LEU A 320 -5.50 -24.15 -1.41
CA LEU A 320 -4.15 -24.40 -0.96
C LEU A 320 -3.77 -23.39 0.14
N ASP A 321 -2.85 -23.77 1.02
CA ASP A 321 -2.20 -22.86 1.95
C ASP A 321 -1.06 -22.06 1.30
N SER A 322 -0.37 -21.24 2.07
CA SER A 322 0.76 -20.42 1.61
C SER A 322 1.97 -21.22 1.13
N GLU A 323 2.09 -22.48 1.54
CA GLU A 323 3.15 -23.40 1.10
C GLU A 323 2.71 -24.22 -0.15
N GLY A 324 1.52 -23.96 -0.68
CA GLY A 324 0.95 -24.69 -1.81
C GLY A 324 0.41 -26.07 -1.47
N ARG A 325 0.32 -26.43 -0.18
CA ARG A 325 -0.26 -27.70 0.27
C ARG A 325 -1.78 -27.64 0.16
N SER A 326 -2.39 -28.76 -0.25
CA SER A 326 -3.84 -28.83 -0.40
C SER A 326 -4.53 -28.78 0.96
N VAL A 327 -5.43 -27.81 1.12
CA VAL A 327 -6.25 -27.58 2.32
C VAL A 327 -7.61 -28.24 2.15
N ARG A 328 -8.20 -28.11 0.95
CA ARG A 328 -9.51 -28.68 0.63
C ARG A 328 -9.75 -28.76 -0.87
N THR A 329 -10.17 -29.92 -1.37
CA THR A 329 -10.84 -30.00 -2.68
C THR A 329 -12.28 -29.45 -2.58
N VAL A 330 -12.59 -28.42 -3.36
CA VAL A 330 -13.91 -27.77 -3.38
C VAL A 330 -14.81 -28.40 -4.43
N ALA A 331 -14.27 -28.72 -5.60
CA ALA A 331 -15.00 -29.38 -6.67
C ALA A 331 -14.06 -30.27 -7.48
N ARG A 332 -14.52 -31.47 -7.86
CA ARG A 332 -13.77 -32.39 -8.71
C ARG A 332 -14.72 -33.23 -9.55
N GLY A 333 -14.47 -33.30 -10.85
CA GLY A 333 -15.25 -34.13 -11.77
C GLY A 333 -15.46 -33.48 -13.13
N VAL A 334 -16.41 -34.01 -13.90
CA VAL A 334 -16.78 -33.47 -15.20
C VAL A 334 -17.88 -32.42 -15.00
N PHE A 335 -17.65 -31.21 -15.52
CA PHE A 335 -18.60 -30.09 -15.49
C PHE A 335 -19.03 -29.73 -16.91
N PRO A 336 -20.31 -29.36 -17.15
CA PRO A 336 -20.74 -28.84 -18.44
C PRO A 336 -20.17 -27.44 -18.72
N ALA A 337 -20.21 -27.03 -19.98
CA ALA A 337 -19.85 -25.66 -20.37
C ALA A 337 -20.71 -24.63 -19.61
N GLY A 338 -20.10 -23.50 -19.22
CA GLY A 338 -20.79 -22.43 -18.50
C GLY A 338 -20.07 -21.99 -17.22
N GLU A 339 -20.76 -21.20 -16.42
CA GLU A 339 -20.28 -20.71 -15.12
C GLU A 339 -20.70 -21.64 -13.98
N HIS A 340 -19.80 -21.84 -13.04
CA HIS A 340 -19.99 -22.67 -11.86
C HIS A 340 -19.55 -21.91 -10.61
N GLY A 341 -20.30 -22.05 -9.51
CA GLY A 341 -20.03 -21.34 -8.26
C GLY A 341 -20.07 -22.29 -7.06
N PHE A 342 -19.09 -22.16 -6.18
CA PHE A 342 -18.94 -22.96 -4.97
C PHE A 342 -18.67 -22.08 -3.76
N LEU A 343 -19.12 -22.52 -2.59
CA LEU A 343 -18.83 -21.86 -1.31
C LEU A 343 -17.73 -22.63 -0.59
N TRP A 344 -16.68 -21.93 -0.18
CA TRP A 344 -15.74 -22.45 0.81
C TRP A 344 -15.96 -21.75 2.15
N ASP A 345 -16.15 -22.53 3.22
CA ASP A 345 -16.46 -22.06 4.58
C ASP A 345 -15.22 -21.95 5.49
N GLY A 346 -14.02 -21.88 4.88
CA GLY A 346 -12.77 -21.75 5.60
C GLY A 346 -12.46 -22.94 6.51
N ARG A 347 -12.83 -24.15 6.07
CA ARG A 347 -12.48 -25.43 6.71
C ARG A 347 -11.62 -26.32 5.81
N ASP A 348 -10.75 -27.10 6.42
CA ASP A 348 -9.95 -28.14 5.77
C ASP A 348 -10.78 -29.38 5.38
N GLU A 349 -10.17 -30.39 4.77
CA GLU A 349 -10.83 -31.67 4.43
C GLU A 349 -11.39 -32.42 5.64
N GLY A 350 -10.77 -32.25 6.82
CA GLY A 350 -11.24 -32.84 8.07
C GLY A 350 -12.39 -32.07 8.73
N GLY A 351 -12.88 -30.99 8.11
CA GLY A 351 -13.93 -30.14 8.64
C GLY A 351 -13.46 -29.20 9.77
N ARG A 352 -12.15 -29.08 10.02
CA ARG A 352 -11.60 -28.16 11.02
C ARG A 352 -11.46 -26.77 10.42
N LYS A 353 -11.70 -25.74 11.23
CA LYS A 353 -11.48 -24.35 10.81
C LYS A 353 -9.98 -24.12 10.62
N VAL A 354 -9.61 -23.53 9.50
CA VAL A 354 -8.22 -23.13 9.23
C VAL A 354 -7.89 -21.78 9.89
N ALA A 355 -6.61 -21.46 10.07
CA ALA A 355 -6.21 -20.19 10.69
C ALA A 355 -6.53 -18.98 9.80
N SER A 356 -6.57 -17.77 10.38
CA SER A 356 -6.49 -16.54 9.59
C SER A 356 -5.16 -16.54 8.81
N GLY A 357 -5.19 -16.14 7.56
CA GLY A 357 -4.01 -16.24 6.70
C GLY A 357 -4.31 -16.13 5.21
N VAL A 358 -3.26 -16.31 4.42
CA VAL A 358 -3.34 -16.31 2.96
C VAL A 358 -3.57 -17.73 2.45
N TYR A 359 -4.52 -17.86 1.53
CA TYR A 359 -4.87 -19.10 0.85
C TYR A 359 -4.94 -18.88 -0.65
N PHE A 360 -4.89 -19.95 -1.43
CA PHE A 360 -5.00 -19.90 -2.89
C PHE A 360 -6.08 -20.84 -3.39
N CYS A 361 -6.94 -20.36 -4.28
CA CYS A 361 -7.88 -21.16 -5.05
C CYS A 361 -7.23 -21.53 -6.38
N ARG A 362 -7.10 -22.82 -6.69
CA ARG A 362 -6.52 -23.32 -7.94
C ARG A 362 -7.58 -24.09 -8.74
N LEU A 363 -7.77 -23.70 -9.99
CA LEU A 363 -8.59 -24.39 -10.98
C LEU A 363 -7.65 -25.13 -11.94
N ARG A 364 -7.81 -26.44 -12.08
CA ARG A 364 -7.13 -27.25 -13.10
C ARG A 364 -8.14 -27.83 -14.07
N VAL A 365 -7.85 -27.77 -15.36
CA VAL A 365 -8.62 -28.43 -16.40
C VAL A 365 -7.75 -29.52 -17.04
N ARG A 366 -8.23 -30.77 -17.01
CA ARG A 366 -7.43 -31.93 -17.42
C ARG A 366 -7.02 -31.82 -18.89
N GLY A 367 -5.73 -31.95 -19.17
CA GLY A 367 -5.16 -31.93 -20.52
C GLY A 367 -4.99 -30.53 -21.11
N GLU A 368 -5.27 -29.49 -20.33
CA GLU A 368 -5.13 -28.10 -20.74
C GLU A 368 -4.15 -27.42 -19.77
N GLY A 369 -4.62 -26.69 -18.76
CA GLY A 369 -3.73 -26.03 -17.79
C GLY A 369 -4.40 -25.69 -16.46
N SER A 370 -3.93 -24.62 -15.80
CA SER A 370 -4.47 -24.20 -14.51
C SER A 370 -4.49 -22.68 -14.29
N LEU A 371 -5.46 -22.20 -13.52
CA LEU A 371 -5.55 -20.82 -13.01
C LEU A 371 -5.46 -20.81 -11.49
N VAL A 372 -4.93 -19.72 -10.91
CA VAL A 372 -4.80 -19.55 -9.46
C VAL A 372 -5.29 -18.16 -9.02
N ARG A 373 -5.95 -18.07 -7.86
CA ARG A 373 -6.38 -16.81 -7.23
C ARG A 373 -6.09 -16.80 -5.74
N ARG A 374 -5.51 -15.70 -5.24
CA ARG A 374 -5.26 -15.48 -3.81
C ARG A 374 -6.55 -15.11 -3.05
N MET A 375 -6.64 -15.55 -1.81
CA MET A 375 -7.71 -15.28 -0.85
C MET A 375 -7.11 -14.93 0.51
N ALA A 376 -7.73 -14.00 1.23
CA ALA A 376 -7.34 -13.63 2.59
C ALA A 376 -8.48 -13.95 3.57
N LEU A 377 -8.20 -14.84 4.52
CA LEU A 377 -9.12 -15.18 5.61
C LEU A 377 -8.75 -14.38 6.85
N VAL A 378 -9.68 -13.58 7.35
CA VAL A 378 -9.53 -12.73 8.54
C VAL A 378 -10.66 -13.04 9.52
N ARG A 379 -10.37 -13.86 10.52
CA ARG A 379 -11.32 -14.26 11.57
C ARG A 379 -11.24 -13.40 12.82
#